data_AF-A0AA41SR83-F1
#
_entry.id   AF-A0AA41SR83-F1
#
_cell.length_a   1.000
_cell.length_b   1.000
_cell.length_c   1.000
_cell.angle_alpha   90.00
_cell.angle_beta   90.00
_cell.angle_gamma   90.00
#
_symmetry.space_group_name_H-M   'P 1'
#
loop_
_entity.id
_entity.type
_entity.pdbx_description
1 polymer ?
#
loop_
_entity_poly.entity_id
_entity_poly.type
_entity_poly.pdbx_seq_one_letter_code
_entity_poly.pdbx_strand_id
1 'polypeptide(L)'
;MINNLIHVKKSDFEVFNALKLDSMESSETSCRDLSSSPLGPYGQEMYVFRSEERFKFPPILTPHLLQVILNKDTNISCDPALLPEPNHVMLNHLYALSIKDRLMVLSATHRYKKYVTMLLYKPI
;
A
#
# COMPACT_ATOMS: atom_id res chain seq x y z
N MET A 1 -23.30 -49.89 -1.12
CA MET A 1 -21.94 -49.32 -1.22
C MET A 1 -22.07 -47.86 -1.61
N ILE A 2 -21.38 -46.96 -0.93
CA ILE A 2 -21.37 -45.53 -1.24
C ILE A 2 -20.08 -45.25 -2.01
N ASN A 3 -20.18 -44.59 -3.16
CA ASN A 3 -19.05 -44.26 -4.03
C ASN A 3 -18.87 -42.75 -4.08
N ASN A 4 -17.63 -42.27 -4.13
CA ASN A 4 -17.32 -40.86 -4.34
C ASN A 4 -17.46 -40.48 -5.82
N LEU A 5 -17.89 -39.25 -6.10
CA LEU A 5 -18.00 -38.69 -7.45
C LEU A 5 -17.15 -37.42 -7.55
N ILE A 6 -16.27 -37.36 -8.55
CA ILE A 6 -15.41 -36.21 -8.84
C ILE A 6 -15.79 -35.67 -10.22
N HIS A 7 -15.94 -34.35 -10.35
CA HIS A 7 -16.15 -33.68 -11.64
C HIS A 7 -14.85 -33.00 -12.08
N VAL A 8 -14.31 -33.44 -13.21
CA VAL A 8 -13.13 -32.82 -13.84
C VAL A 8 -13.61 -31.91 -14.98
N LYS A 9 -13.36 -30.61 -14.85
CA LYS A 9 -13.70 -29.59 -15.85
C LYS A 9 -12.48 -29.25 -16.70
N LYS A 10 -12.72 -28.67 -17.89
CA LYS A 10 -11.63 -28.19 -18.76
C LYS A 10 -10.79 -27.08 -18.12
N SER A 11 -11.40 -26.29 -17.24
CA SER A 11 -10.72 -25.25 -16.45
C SER A 11 -9.62 -25.81 -15.57
N ASP A 12 -9.75 -27.06 -15.12
CA ASP A 12 -8.84 -27.65 -14.12
C ASP A 12 -7.48 -28.01 -14.74
N PHE A 13 -7.38 -27.96 -16.08
CA PHE A 13 -6.13 -28.18 -16.81
C PHE A 13 -5.35 -26.88 -17.07
N GLU A 14 -5.92 -25.71 -16.78
CA GLU A 14 -5.29 -24.42 -16.99
C GLU A 14 -5.32 -23.62 -15.67
N VAL A 15 -4.13 -23.34 -15.14
CA VAL A 15 -3.96 -22.84 -13.75
C VAL A 15 -4.69 -21.51 -13.53
N PHE A 16 -4.68 -20.59 -14.50
CA PHE A 16 -5.36 -19.30 -14.31
C PHE A 16 -6.88 -19.45 -14.29
N ASN A 17 -7.43 -20.34 -15.11
CA ASN A 17 -8.85 -20.65 -15.14
C ASN A 17 -9.30 -21.39 -13.88
N ALA A 18 -8.51 -22.33 -13.38
CA ALA A 18 -8.78 -23.02 -12.12
C ALA A 18 -8.81 -22.04 -10.94
N LEU A 19 -7.76 -21.23 -10.77
CA LEU A 19 -7.68 -20.22 -9.69
C LEU A 19 -8.80 -19.18 -9.77
N LYS A 20 -9.20 -18.79 -10.98
CA LYS A 20 -10.33 -17.88 -11.17
C LYS A 20 -11.62 -18.48 -10.63
N LEU A 21 -11.92 -19.74 -10.95
CA LEU A 21 -13.12 -20.42 -10.47
C LEU A 21 -13.11 -20.56 -8.94
N ASP A 22 -11.99 -20.98 -8.36
CA ASP A 22 -11.84 -21.12 -6.90
C ASP A 22 -12.04 -19.78 -6.18
N SER A 23 -11.53 -18.69 -6.77
CA SER A 23 -11.70 -17.34 -6.22
C SER A 23 -13.14 -16.86 -6.26
N MET A 24 -13.90 -17.23 -7.29
CA MET A 24 -15.31 -16.88 -7.42
C MET A 24 -16.18 -17.69 -6.45
N GLU A 25 -15.90 -18.98 -6.27
CA GLU A 25 -16.60 -19.85 -5.31
C GLU A 25 -16.41 -19.38 -3.86
N SER A 26 -15.20 -18.93 -3.52
CA SER A 26 -14.91 -18.29 -2.23
C SER A 26 -15.66 -16.95 -2.02
N SER A 27 -16.17 -16.35 -3.10
CA SER A 27 -16.78 -15.02 -3.11
C SER A 27 -18.31 -15.03 -3.07
N GLU A 28 -18.98 -16.19 -3.14
CA GLU A 28 -20.45 -16.25 -3.03
C GLU A 28 -20.99 -15.77 -1.66
N THR A 29 -20.10 -15.58 -0.67
CA THR A 29 -20.42 -14.94 0.63
C THR A 29 -19.95 -13.49 0.75
N SER A 30 -19.27 -12.92 -0.25
CA SER A 30 -18.84 -11.52 -0.20
C SER A 30 -18.78 -10.89 -1.60
N CYS A 31 -19.70 -9.94 -1.84
CA CYS A 31 -19.74 -9.07 -3.02
C CYS A 31 -18.38 -8.35 -3.16
N ARG A 32 -17.55 -8.77 -4.12
CA ARG A 32 -16.26 -8.12 -4.40
C ARG A 32 -16.13 -7.88 -5.90
N ASP A 33 -16.52 -6.69 -6.33
CA ASP A 33 -16.01 -6.13 -7.57
C ASP A 33 -14.49 -5.91 -7.41
N LEU A 34 -13.75 -6.70 -8.18
CA LEU A 34 -12.37 -6.58 -8.62
C LEU A 34 -11.53 -5.43 -7.99
N SER A 35 -10.59 -5.81 -7.13
CA SER A 35 -9.30 -5.12 -6.90
C SER A 35 -9.29 -3.68 -6.37
N SER A 36 -10.43 -3.03 -6.07
CA SER A 36 -10.40 -1.73 -5.40
C SER A 36 -10.39 -1.92 -3.88
N SER A 37 -9.22 -1.71 -3.27
CA SER A 37 -9.16 -1.37 -1.84
C SER A 37 -9.39 0.13 -1.70
N PRO A 38 -10.29 0.59 -0.82
CA PRO A 38 -11.13 -0.22 0.07
C PRO A 38 -12.36 -0.80 -0.64
N LEU A 39 -12.87 -1.91 -0.09
CA LEU A 39 -14.08 -2.57 -0.59
C LEU A 39 -15.28 -1.62 -0.52
N GLY A 40 -16.01 -1.49 -1.62
CA GLY A 40 -17.20 -0.65 -1.71
C GLY A 40 -16.95 0.72 -2.35
N PRO A 41 -18.01 1.50 -2.63
CA PRO A 41 -17.89 2.82 -3.21
C PRO A 41 -17.25 3.80 -2.21
N TYR A 42 -16.47 4.75 -2.72
CA TYR A 42 -16.02 5.90 -1.93
C TYR A 42 -17.22 6.77 -1.56
N GLY A 43 -17.43 7.00 -0.27
CA GLY A 43 -18.48 7.87 0.26
C GLY A 43 -17.91 9.03 1.08
N GLN A 44 -18.73 10.05 1.34
CA GLN A 44 -18.41 11.16 2.24
C GLN A 44 -19.01 10.99 3.64
N GLU A 45 -19.76 9.91 3.86
CA GLU A 45 -20.37 9.58 5.14
C GLU A 45 -19.30 9.35 6.20
N MET A 46 -19.48 9.93 7.39
CA MET A 46 -18.57 9.71 8.50
C MET A 46 -18.62 8.25 8.95
N TYR A 47 -17.46 7.69 9.29
CA TYR A 47 -17.39 6.36 9.87
C TYR A 47 -18.15 6.31 11.20
N VAL A 48 -19.16 5.45 11.28
CA VAL A 48 -19.91 5.23 12.52
C VAL A 48 -19.15 4.25 13.40
N PHE A 49 -18.53 4.76 14.45
CA PHE A 49 -17.78 3.97 15.42
C PHE A 49 -18.69 2.97 16.15
N ARG A 50 -18.43 1.67 15.99
CA ARG A 50 -19.22 0.60 16.63
C ARG A 50 -18.64 0.20 17.99
N SER A 51 -19.50 -0.13 18.94
CA SER A 51 -19.10 -0.54 20.30
C SER A 51 -18.14 -1.74 20.31
N GLU A 52 -18.27 -2.64 19.34
CA GLU A 52 -17.48 -3.87 19.21
C GLU A 52 -16.03 -3.59 18.75
N GLU A 53 -15.76 -2.39 18.25
CA GLU A 53 -14.44 -1.95 17.77
C GLU A 53 -13.64 -1.18 18.82
N ARG A 54 -14.26 -0.91 19.99
CA ARG A 54 -13.67 -0.14 21.11
C ARG A 54 -12.34 -0.66 21.63
N PHE A 55 -12.01 -1.92 21.36
CA PHE A 55 -10.80 -2.57 21.89
C PHE A 55 -9.73 -2.81 20.84
N LYS A 56 -9.91 -2.35 19.60
CA LYS A 56 -8.89 -2.44 18.55
C LYS A 56 -8.02 -1.19 18.59
N PHE A 57 -6.83 -1.32 19.18
CA PHE A 57 -5.82 -0.27 19.09
C PHE A 57 -5.35 -0.11 17.63
N PRO A 58 -5.00 1.12 17.20
CA PRO A 58 -4.36 1.29 15.91
C PRO A 58 -3.07 0.47 15.85
N PRO A 59 -2.70 -0.04 14.66
CA PRO A 59 -1.45 -0.77 14.50
C PRO A 59 -0.27 0.14 14.88
N ILE A 60 0.74 -0.47 15.51
CA ILE A 60 1.96 0.23 15.89
C ILE A 60 2.70 0.66 14.62
N LEU A 61 3.24 1.88 14.64
CA LEU A 61 4.05 2.40 13.53
C LEU A 61 5.24 1.47 13.26
N THR A 62 5.41 1.05 12.02
CA THR A 62 6.56 0.23 11.65
C THR A 62 7.85 1.07 11.74
N PRO A 63 8.95 0.52 12.30
CA PRO A 63 10.19 1.28 12.48
C PRO A 63 10.85 1.71 11.16
N HIS A 64 10.52 1.05 10.05
CA HIS A 64 11.04 1.36 8.72
C HIS A 64 10.67 2.77 8.24
N LEU A 65 9.48 3.27 8.60
CA LEU A 65 9.04 4.61 8.19
C LEU A 65 9.83 5.72 8.88
N LEU A 66 10.52 5.42 9.99
CA LEU A 66 11.38 6.37 10.70
C LEU A 66 12.73 6.58 9.99
N GLN A 67 13.10 5.72 9.04
CA GLN A 67 14.38 5.77 8.34
C GLN A 67 14.33 6.76 7.15
N VAL A 68 14.24 8.05 7.44
CA VAL A 68 14.14 9.10 6.42
C VAL A 68 15.41 9.14 5.56
N ILE A 69 15.29 8.81 4.28
CA ILE A 69 16.39 8.78 3.30
C ILE A 69 17.11 10.13 3.15
N LEU A 70 16.36 11.24 3.25
CA LEU A 70 16.91 12.59 3.14
C LEU A 70 17.69 13.05 4.39
N ASN A 71 17.54 12.35 5.51
CA ASN A 71 18.28 12.65 6.75
C ASN A 71 19.58 11.83 6.85
N LYS A 72 19.89 10.99 5.85
CA LYS A 72 21.11 10.19 5.83
C LYS A 72 22.21 10.97 5.13
N ASP A 73 23.40 10.99 5.73
CA ASP A 73 24.58 11.53 5.08
C ASP A 73 24.97 10.69 3.85
N THR A 74 25.28 11.37 2.75
CA THR A 74 25.85 10.78 1.55
C THR A 74 27.37 10.98 1.52
N ASN A 75 28.10 10.08 0.88
CA ASN A 75 29.55 10.24 0.75
C ASN A 75 29.87 11.51 -0.05
N ILE A 76 30.80 12.32 0.47
CA ILE A 76 31.23 13.60 -0.10
C ILE A 76 31.81 13.43 -1.52
N SER A 77 32.30 12.22 -1.86
CA SER A 77 32.85 11.93 -3.20
C SER A 77 31.80 11.66 -4.28
N CYS A 78 30.53 11.50 -3.92
CA CYS A 78 29.45 11.20 -4.86
C CYS A 78 28.70 12.48 -5.29
N ASP A 79 27.96 12.39 -6.40
CA ASP A 79 27.05 13.46 -6.84
C ASP A 79 26.00 13.77 -5.74
N PRO A 80 25.83 15.03 -5.30
CA PRO A 80 24.86 15.43 -4.28
C PRO A 80 23.40 15.09 -4.59
N ALA A 81 23.05 14.86 -5.86
CA ALA A 81 21.70 14.45 -6.25
C ALA A 81 21.45 12.95 -6.08
N LEU A 82 22.49 12.14 -5.82
CA LEU A 82 22.38 10.71 -5.63
C LEU A 82 22.03 10.38 -4.18
N LEU A 83 20.99 9.56 -4.03
CA LEU A 83 20.55 9.03 -2.75
C LEU A 83 20.79 7.51 -2.70
N PRO A 84 20.98 6.94 -1.51
CA PRO A 84 21.08 5.48 -1.35
C PRO A 84 19.77 4.79 -1.76
N GLU A 85 19.84 3.49 -2.03
CA GLU A 85 18.64 2.72 -2.38
C GLU A 85 17.62 2.71 -1.22
N PRO A 86 16.37 3.16 -1.45
CA PRO A 86 15.33 3.16 -0.42
C PRO A 86 14.77 1.75 -0.18
N ASN A 87 14.25 1.52 1.02
CA ASN A 87 13.45 0.32 1.31
C ASN A 87 12.09 0.44 0.58
N HIS A 88 11.59 -0.64 -0.02
CA HIS A 88 10.29 -0.62 -0.72
C HIS A 88 9.12 -0.19 0.18
N VAL A 89 9.21 -0.43 1.50
CA VAL A 89 8.16 -0.08 2.48
C VAL A 89 8.03 1.42 2.69
N MET A 90 9.08 2.23 2.47
CA MET A 90 8.99 3.69 2.64
C MET A 90 8.50 4.43 1.39
N LEU A 91 8.31 3.71 0.28
CA LEU A 91 7.83 4.33 -0.96
C LEU A 91 6.38 4.76 -0.83
N ASN A 92 6.02 5.85 -1.52
CA ASN A 92 4.68 6.45 -1.49
C ASN A 92 4.23 6.96 -0.10
N HIS A 93 5.13 7.04 0.88
CA HIS A 93 4.89 7.71 2.15
C HIS A 93 5.35 9.17 2.09
N LEU A 94 4.52 10.07 2.65
CA LEU A 94 4.78 11.49 2.72
C LEU A 94 5.70 11.80 3.91
N TYR A 95 6.80 12.47 3.64
CA TYR A 95 7.66 13.11 4.64
C TYR A 95 7.49 14.62 4.56
N ALA A 96 7.59 15.29 5.70
CA ALA A 96 7.44 16.74 5.76
C ALA A 96 8.47 17.31 6.74
N LEU A 97 9.02 18.48 6.40
CA LEU A 97 9.72 19.29 7.38
C LEU A 97 8.71 20.15 8.14
N SER A 98 9.07 20.52 9.38
CA SER A 98 8.31 21.51 10.13
C SER A 98 8.20 22.80 9.32
N ILE A 99 6.97 23.29 9.19
CA ILE A 99 6.67 24.54 8.48
C ILE A 99 7.47 25.68 9.13
N LYS A 100 8.14 26.46 8.30
CA LYS A 100 8.92 27.63 8.72
C LYS A 100 8.74 28.76 7.71
N ASP A 101 8.63 30.00 8.20
CA ASP A 101 8.53 31.20 7.35
C ASP A 101 7.41 31.14 6.29
N ARG A 102 6.25 30.58 6.67
CA ARG A 102 5.08 30.32 5.77
C ARG A 102 5.40 29.41 4.58
N LEU A 103 6.47 28.64 4.66
CA LEU A 103 6.87 27.68 3.63
C LEU A 103 6.64 26.26 4.14
N MET A 104 5.86 25.49 3.38
CA MET A 104 5.71 24.05 3.57
C MET A 104 6.67 23.31 2.65
N VAL A 105 7.40 22.35 3.20
CA VAL A 105 8.29 21.47 2.43
C VAL A 105 7.83 20.03 2.62
N LEU A 106 7.41 19.42 1.51
CA LEU A 106 6.95 18.05 1.45
C LEU A 106 7.90 17.22 0.60
N SER A 107 8.05 15.93 0.91
CA SER A 107 8.79 15.01 0.08
C SER A 107 8.17 13.62 0.06
N ALA A 108 8.41 12.90 -1.02
CA ALA A 108 7.99 11.51 -1.16
C ALA A 108 8.89 10.79 -2.19
N THR A 109 9.15 9.51 -1.93
CA THR A 109 9.92 8.66 -2.83
C THR A 109 8.98 7.78 -3.65
N HIS A 110 9.09 7.88 -4.98
CA HIS A 110 8.27 7.12 -5.93
C HIS A 110 9.15 6.22 -6.79
N ARG A 111 8.56 5.14 -7.33
CA ARG A 111 9.23 4.20 -8.22
C ARG A 111 8.71 4.35 -9.65
N TYR A 112 9.60 4.76 -10.55
CA TYR A 112 9.41 4.76 -12.01
C TYR A 112 10.49 3.91 -12.67
N LYS A 113 10.39 2.58 -12.56
CA LYS A 113 11.48 1.59 -12.85
C LYS A 113 12.73 1.76 -11.97
N LYS A 114 13.14 2.99 -11.66
CA LYS A 114 14.12 3.45 -10.68
C LYS A 114 13.43 4.27 -9.58
N TYR A 115 14.15 4.64 -8.54
CA TYR A 115 13.61 5.42 -7.43
C TYR A 115 13.91 6.91 -7.62
N VAL A 116 12.92 7.76 -7.33
CA VAL A 116 13.05 9.21 -7.38
C VAL A 116 12.44 9.79 -6.11
N THR A 117 13.21 10.61 -5.39
CA THR A 117 12.73 11.38 -4.24
C THR A 117 12.44 12.80 -4.71
N MET A 118 11.17 13.20 -4.65
CA MET A 118 10.74 14.55 -5.06
C MET A 118 10.52 15.42 -3.83
N LEU A 119 10.94 16.68 -3.89
CA LEU A 119 10.66 17.70 -2.88
C LEU A 119 9.74 18.78 -3.49
N LEU A 120 8.72 19.18 -2.74
CA LEU A 120 7.80 20.26 -3.09
C LEU A 120 7.89 21.37 -2.04
N TYR A 121 8.23 22.56 -2.49
CA TYR A 121 8.20 23.78 -1.70
C TYR A 121 6.95 24.57 -2.08
N LYS A 122 6.05 24.79 -1.13
CA LYS A 122 4.77 25.47 -1.35
C LYS A 122 4.50 26.50 -0.24
N PRO A 123 4.30 27.79 -0.58
CA PRO A 123 3.84 28.79 0.39
C PRO A 123 2.46 28.45 0.96
N ILE A 124 2.22 28.88 2.19
CA ILE A 124 0.94 28.73 2.91
C ILE A 124 0.13 30.02 2.84
#